data_AF-A0A562M6K5-F1
#
_entry.id   AF-A0A562M6K5-F1
#
_cell.length_a   1.000
_cell.length_b   1.000
_cell.length_c   1.000
_cell.angle_alpha   90.00
_cell.angle_beta   90.00
_cell.angle_gamma   90.00
#
_symmetry.space_group_name_H-M   'P 1'
#
loop_
_entity.id
_entity.type
_entity.pdbx_description
1 polymer ?
#
loop_
_entity_poly.entity_id
_entity_poly.type
_entity_poly.pdbx_seq_one_letter_code
_entity_poly.pdbx_strand_id
1 'polypeptide(L)'
;MRIILIFLIFLISRAESQASAFWMEVIPAAKNSSLVTVRVCYGYIDDLSVRHRTSGTEFESIKLFDFKIRATSGQESPLLLVKKVDCWEGTFSAKANTFYQVIGINTKLPVIVRNAKDSSKNIRSIEYLYGEYGRSSTPGTLPIIAEGPYIQLIPQKDSYQILPYIYGKHPTKESTIRIFNPENWEKNIPVDTAANIVFRATQKGMYMIRLDWWI
;
A
#
# COMPACT_ATOMS: atom_id res chain seq x y z
N MET A 1 27.15 -41.93 0.31
CA MET A 1 26.05 -41.42 -0.54
C MET A 1 24.94 -40.72 0.24
N ARG A 2 24.33 -41.32 1.28
CA ARG A 2 23.23 -40.70 2.06
C ARG A 2 23.57 -39.34 2.70
N ILE A 3 24.77 -39.21 3.28
CA ILE A 3 25.21 -37.96 3.94
C ILE A 3 25.41 -36.83 2.92
N ILE A 4 25.96 -37.14 1.74
CA ILE A 4 26.16 -36.17 0.65
C ILE A 4 24.80 -35.67 0.13
N LEU A 5 23.82 -36.56 0.01
CA LEU A 5 22.47 -36.19 -0.42
C LEU A 5 21.77 -35.28 0.61
N ILE A 6 21.92 -35.56 1.91
CA ILE A 6 21.38 -34.71 2.99
C ILE A 6 22.05 -33.32 2.98
N PHE A 7 23.37 -33.28 2.75
CA PHE A 7 24.11 -32.02 2.65
C PHE A 7 23.69 -31.18 1.43
N LEU A 8 23.46 -31.82 0.28
CA LEU A 8 22.91 -31.17 -0.92
C LEU A 8 21.49 -30.63 -0.69
N ILE A 9 20.63 -31.37 0.02
CA ILE A 9 19.27 -30.90 0.38
C ILE A 9 19.34 -29.65 1.28
N PHE A 10 20.27 -29.60 2.23
CA PHE A 10 20.49 -28.44 3.11
C PHE A 10 21.06 -27.21 2.38
N LEU A 11 21.82 -27.42 1.29
CA LEU A 11 22.32 -26.32 0.46
C LEU A 11 21.21 -25.71 -0.42
N ILE A 12 20.27 -26.52 -0.89
CA ILE A 12 19.14 -26.06 -1.72
C ILE A 12 18.07 -25.35 -0.87
N SER A 13 17.94 -25.67 0.43
CA SER A 13 16.99 -25.02 1.33
C SER A 13 17.37 -23.58 1.74
N ARG A 14 18.52 -23.06 1.29
CA ARG A 14 18.93 -21.65 1.48
C ARG A 14 18.47 -20.72 0.36
N ALA A 15 17.51 -21.13 -0.47
CA ALA A 15 16.83 -20.19 -1.35
C ALA A 15 16.01 -19.23 -0.48
N GLU A 16 16.56 -18.04 -0.24
CA GLU A 16 15.85 -16.96 0.45
C GLU A 16 14.64 -16.56 -0.38
N SER A 17 13.45 -16.90 0.10
CA SER A 17 12.20 -16.40 -0.45
C SER A 17 12.03 -14.95 -0.02
N GLN A 18 12.52 -14.01 -0.81
CA GLN A 18 12.34 -12.58 -0.56
C GLN A 18 10.94 -12.15 -1.02
N ALA A 19 10.09 -11.77 -0.07
CA ALA A 19 8.78 -11.21 -0.38
C ALA A 19 8.96 -9.81 -0.96
N SER A 20 8.65 -9.65 -2.25
CA SER A 20 8.68 -8.36 -2.93
C SER A 20 7.30 -7.71 -2.93
N ALA A 21 7.27 -6.38 -2.89
CA ALA A 21 6.05 -5.58 -2.89
C ALA A 21 6.25 -4.26 -3.64
N PHE A 22 5.13 -3.66 -4.03
CA PHE A 22 5.10 -2.27 -4.46
C PHE A 22 5.04 -1.35 -3.23
N TRP A 23 5.72 -0.20 -3.31
CA TRP A 23 5.50 0.88 -2.36
C TRP A 23 5.54 2.23 -3.04
N MET A 24 5.01 3.23 -2.34
CA MET A 24 4.98 4.60 -2.80
C MET A 24 5.74 5.52 -1.84
N GLU A 25 6.52 6.42 -2.40
CA GLU A 25 7.25 7.48 -1.70
C GLU A 25 6.69 8.82 -2.16
N VAL A 26 6.16 9.61 -1.21
CA VAL A 26 5.73 10.98 -1.47
C VAL A 26 6.81 11.93 -0.97
N ILE A 27 7.60 12.46 -1.89
CA ILE A 27 8.74 13.32 -1.60
C ILE A 27 8.23 14.77 -1.50
N PRO A 28 8.38 15.41 -0.32
CA PRO A 28 7.91 16.77 -0.11
C PRO A 28 8.52 17.78 -1.08
N ALA A 29 7.76 18.82 -1.40
CA ALA A 29 8.30 19.95 -2.14
C ALA A 29 9.45 20.61 -1.36
N ALA A 30 10.50 21.03 -2.09
CA ALA A 30 11.58 21.82 -1.52
C ALA A 30 11.05 23.15 -0.92
N LYS A 31 11.81 23.77 0.00
CA LYS A 31 11.39 24.96 0.77
C LYS A 31 10.73 26.08 -0.05
N ASN A 32 11.17 26.29 -1.29
CA ASN A 32 10.68 27.34 -2.19
C ASN A 32 9.93 26.80 -3.43
N SER A 33 9.46 25.56 -3.38
CA SER A 33 8.75 24.88 -4.46
C SER A 33 7.37 24.44 -4.00
N SER A 34 6.43 24.34 -4.94
CA SER A 34 5.15 23.63 -4.76
C SER A 34 5.18 22.24 -5.38
N LEU A 35 6.26 21.85 -6.05
CA LEU A 35 6.34 20.60 -6.79
C LEU A 35 6.62 19.44 -5.86
N VAL A 36 5.63 18.56 -5.72
CA VAL A 36 5.72 17.31 -4.98
C VAL A 36 6.05 16.20 -5.97
N THR A 37 6.98 15.33 -5.59
CA THR A 37 7.37 14.17 -6.40
C THR A 37 6.81 12.91 -5.76
N VAL A 38 6.21 12.05 -6.57
CA VAL A 38 5.71 10.74 -6.16
C VAL A 38 6.53 9.69 -6.89
N ARG A 39 7.13 8.77 -6.14
CA ARG A 39 7.82 7.60 -6.69
C ARG A 39 7.09 6.34 -6.31
N VAL A 40 6.95 5.44 -7.28
CA VAL A 40 6.43 4.10 -7.07
C VAL A 40 7.53 3.13 -7.42
N CYS A 41 7.85 2.26 -6.47
CA CYS A 41 8.97 1.35 -6.55
C CYS A 41 8.48 -0.09 -6.37
N TYR A 42 9.29 -1.04 -6.81
CA TYR A 42 9.08 -2.46 -6.60
C TYR A 42 10.38 -3.08 -6.07
N GLY A 43 10.25 -4.09 -5.20
CA GLY A 43 11.39 -4.78 -4.62
C GLY A 43 11.07 -5.33 -3.23
N TYR A 44 12.10 -5.61 -2.44
CA TYR A 44 11.96 -6.36 -1.19
C TYR A 44 12.61 -5.65 -0.01
N ILE A 45 12.35 -6.18 1.18
CA ILE A 45 13.01 -5.80 2.43
C ILE A 45 13.95 -6.95 2.81
N ASP A 46 15.22 -6.67 3.07
CA ASP A 46 16.16 -7.68 3.56
C ASP A 46 16.03 -7.91 5.07
N ASP A 47 16.80 -8.87 5.60
CA ASP A 47 16.81 -9.22 7.02
C ASP A 47 17.28 -8.07 7.93
N LEU A 48 17.90 -7.03 7.36
CA LEU A 48 18.33 -5.81 8.06
C LEU A 48 17.30 -4.67 7.93
N SER A 49 16.09 -4.98 7.46
CA SER A 49 15.02 -4.00 7.21
C SER A 49 15.38 -2.92 6.18
N VAL A 50 16.35 -3.19 5.30
CA VAL A 50 16.73 -2.31 4.20
C VAL A 50 15.89 -2.63 2.98
N ARG A 51 15.31 -1.58 2.37
CA ARG A 51 14.55 -1.70 1.12
C ARG A 51 15.50 -1.73 -0.07
N HIS A 52 15.36 -2.77 -0.88
CA HIS A 52 16.07 -2.93 -2.14
C HIS A 52 15.10 -2.76 -3.30
N ARG A 53 15.38 -1.79 -4.16
CA ARG A 53 14.61 -1.57 -5.40
C ARG A 53 15.07 -2.55 -6.46
N THR A 54 14.13 -3.04 -7.26
CA THR A 54 14.38 -3.96 -8.35
C THR A 54 13.59 -3.51 -9.59
N SER A 55 14.11 -3.85 -10.77
CA SER A 55 13.53 -3.48 -12.07
C SER A 55 13.12 -4.71 -12.89
N GLY A 56 12.64 -5.75 -12.22
CA GLY A 56 12.21 -7.02 -12.84
C GLY A 56 10.89 -6.92 -13.60
N THR A 57 10.32 -8.05 -14.04
CA THR A 57 9.06 -8.07 -14.80
C THR A 57 7.90 -7.44 -14.01
N GLU A 58 7.85 -7.69 -12.71
CA GLU A 58 6.83 -7.18 -11.80
C GLU A 58 6.92 -5.65 -11.65
N PHE A 59 8.11 -5.05 -11.79
CA PHE A 59 8.27 -3.59 -11.82
C PHE A 59 7.50 -2.94 -12.97
N GLU A 60 7.33 -3.63 -14.10
CA GLU A 60 6.52 -3.14 -15.21
C GLU A 60 5.02 -3.10 -14.88
N SER A 61 4.56 -3.87 -13.89
CA SER A 61 3.16 -3.90 -13.47
C SER A 61 2.70 -2.61 -12.81
N ILE A 62 3.63 -1.71 -12.43
CA ILE A 62 3.28 -0.35 -11.95
C ILE A 62 2.42 0.40 -12.96
N LYS A 63 2.60 0.15 -14.27
CA LYS A 63 1.77 0.76 -15.33
C LYS A 63 0.29 0.35 -15.30
N LEU A 64 -0.05 -0.72 -14.56
CA LEU A 64 -1.42 -1.22 -14.44
C LEU A 64 -2.22 -0.46 -13.40
N PHE A 65 -1.53 0.24 -12.49
CA PHE A 65 -2.15 1.10 -11.49
C PHE A 65 -2.71 2.36 -12.15
N ASP A 66 -3.94 2.70 -11.78
CA ASP A 66 -4.55 3.97 -12.10
C ASP A 66 -4.23 4.94 -10.95
N PHE A 67 -3.37 5.94 -11.21
CA PHE A 67 -2.91 6.91 -10.21
C PHE A 67 -3.66 8.24 -10.28
N LYS A 68 -4.06 8.75 -9.12
CA LYS A 68 -4.74 10.03 -8.97
C LYS A 68 -4.32 10.79 -7.72
N ILE A 69 -4.45 12.11 -7.79
CA ILE A 69 -4.33 13.04 -6.67
C ILE A 69 -5.72 13.53 -6.32
N ARG A 70 -6.07 13.49 -5.04
CA ARG A 70 -7.32 14.05 -4.51
C ARG A 70 -7.03 15.11 -3.46
N ALA A 71 -7.56 16.32 -3.66
CA ALA A 71 -7.45 17.40 -2.69
C ALA A 71 -8.53 17.34 -1.61
N THR A 72 -8.35 18.05 -0.49
CA THR A 72 -9.37 18.22 0.56
C THR A 72 -10.69 18.78 0.07
N SER A 73 -10.70 19.52 -1.04
CA SER A 73 -11.94 19.98 -1.69
C SER A 73 -12.74 18.85 -2.36
N GLY A 74 -12.17 17.64 -2.45
CA GLY A 74 -12.72 16.52 -3.20
C GLY A 74 -12.32 16.51 -4.68
N GLN A 75 -11.64 17.56 -5.17
CA GLN A 75 -11.17 17.63 -6.56
C GLN A 75 -10.14 16.53 -6.82
N GLU A 76 -10.35 15.74 -7.88
CA GLU A 76 -9.44 14.72 -8.35
C GLU A 76 -8.70 15.18 -9.62
N SER A 77 -7.46 14.71 -9.78
CA SER A 77 -6.65 14.90 -10.99
C SER A 77 -5.78 13.68 -11.23
N PRO A 78 -5.55 13.27 -12.50
CA PRO A 78 -4.67 12.15 -12.79
C PRO A 78 -3.22 12.47 -12.40
N LEU A 79 -2.51 11.48 -11.88
CA LEU A 79 -1.06 11.55 -11.68
C LEU A 79 -0.39 10.66 -12.73
N LEU A 80 0.22 11.30 -13.73
CA LEU A 80 0.95 10.59 -14.76
C LEU A 80 2.34 10.21 -14.23
N LEU A 81 2.66 8.92 -14.29
CA LEU A 81 3.96 8.40 -13.93
C LEU A 81 4.81 8.14 -15.18
N VAL A 82 6.10 8.46 -15.08
CA VAL A 82 7.11 8.18 -16.09
C VAL A 82 8.11 7.19 -15.51
N LYS A 83 8.34 6.09 -16.23
CA LYS A 83 9.32 5.08 -15.84
C LYS A 83 10.73 5.67 -15.78
N LYS A 84 11.43 5.39 -14.68
CA LYS A 84 12.86 5.64 -14.45
C LYS A 84 13.58 4.29 -14.31
N VAL A 85 14.86 4.33 -13.93
CA VAL A 85 15.72 3.13 -13.80
C VAL A 85 15.20 2.20 -12.70
N ASP A 86 14.86 2.73 -11.54
CA ASP A 86 14.54 1.97 -10.31
C ASP A 86 13.17 2.33 -9.69
N CYS A 87 12.42 3.22 -10.35
CA CYS A 87 11.10 3.69 -9.91
C CYS A 87 10.27 4.20 -11.10
N TRP A 88 8.97 4.38 -10.89
CA TRP A 88 8.12 5.21 -11.72
C TRP A 88 7.86 6.52 -11.00
N GLU A 89 8.01 7.65 -11.69
CA GLU A 89 8.01 8.96 -11.06
C GLU A 89 6.96 9.87 -11.71
N GLY A 90 6.15 10.53 -10.88
CA GLY A 90 5.22 11.57 -11.28
C GLY A 90 5.35 12.79 -10.39
N THR A 91 4.83 13.92 -10.84
CA THR A 91 4.88 15.17 -10.09
C THR A 91 3.57 15.92 -10.13
N PHE A 92 3.24 16.62 -9.06
CA PHE A 92 2.09 17.54 -9.04
C PHE A 92 2.43 18.81 -8.25
N SER A 93 1.74 19.91 -8.56
CA SER A 93 1.90 21.19 -7.86
C SER A 93 0.91 21.29 -6.71
N ALA A 94 1.41 21.29 -5.48
CA ALA A 94 0.61 21.41 -4.28
C ALA A 94 0.32 22.88 -3.92
N LYS A 95 -0.96 23.20 -3.76
CA LYS A 95 -1.44 24.51 -3.32
C LYS A 95 -1.17 24.70 -1.82
N ALA A 96 -0.95 25.95 -1.43
CA ALA A 96 -0.89 26.31 -0.02
C ALA A 96 -2.20 25.94 0.69
N ASN A 97 -2.12 25.61 1.98
CA ASN A 97 -3.27 25.28 2.82
C ASN A 97 -4.15 24.12 2.32
N THR A 98 -3.58 23.23 1.49
CA THR A 98 -4.30 22.07 0.93
C THR A 98 -3.63 20.78 1.39
N PHE A 99 -4.45 19.78 1.72
CA PHE A 99 -4.02 18.39 1.91
C PHE A 99 -4.41 17.57 0.68
N TYR A 100 -3.55 16.61 0.35
CA TYR A 100 -3.65 15.77 -0.82
C TYR A 100 -3.51 14.30 -0.42
N GLN A 101 -4.35 13.48 -1.03
CA GLN A 101 -4.18 12.03 -1.09
C GLN A 101 -3.57 11.68 -2.43
N VAL A 102 -2.50 10.90 -2.40
CA VAL A 102 -1.93 10.23 -3.56
C VAL A 102 -2.44 8.80 -3.51
N ILE A 103 -3.13 8.37 -4.56
CA ILE A 103 -3.82 7.08 -4.60
C ILE A 103 -3.40 6.36 -5.87
N GLY A 104 -2.93 5.12 -5.74
CA GLY A 104 -2.74 4.19 -6.84
C GLY A 104 -3.57 2.94 -6.62
N ILE A 105 -4.41 2.56 -7.58
CA ILE A 105 -5.23 1.34 -7.49
C ILE A 105 -4.96 0.45 -8.70
N ASN A 106 -4.65 -0.82 -8.46
CA ASN A 106 -4.57 -1.84 -9.50
C ASN A 106 -5.65 -2.91 -9.24
N THR A 107 -6.70 -2.87 -10.07
CA THR A 107 -7.81 -3.85 -10.08
C THR A 107 -7.65 -4.90 -11.17
N LYS A 108 -6.55 -4.85 -11.94
CA LYS A 108 -6.32 -5.63 -13.15
C LYS A 108 -5.54 -6.93 -12.87
N LEU A 109 -5.25 -7.24 -11.60
CA LEU A 109 -4.59 -8.48 -11.23
C LEU A 109 -5.46 -9.70 -11.57
N PRO A 110 -4.83 -10.82 -11.98
CA PRO A 110 -5.55 -12.05 -12.25
C PRO A 110 -6.21 -12.60 -10.98
N VAL A 111 -7.35 -13.27 -11.17
CA VAL A 111 -7.99 -14.02 -10.08
C VAL A 111 -7.12 -15.23 -9.76
N ILE A 112 -6.73 -15.36 -8.50
CA ILE A 112 -6.02 -16.53 -8.00
C ILE A 112 -7.06 -17.64 -7.78
N VAL A 113 -7.02 -18.64 -8.66
CA VAL A 113 -7.89 -19.81 -8.57
C VAL A 113 -7.32 -20.79 -7.54
N ARG A 114 -7.87 -20.79 -6.33
CA ARG A 114 -7.48 -21.74 -5.28
C ARG A 114 -8.23 -23.06 -5.40
N ASN A 115 -9.45 -23.03 -5.93
CA ASN A 115 -10.23 -24.23 -6.20
C ASN A 115 -11.10 -24.03 -7.44
N ALA A 116 -10.83 -24.79 -8.49
CA ALA A 116 -11.59 -24.73 -9.74
C ALA A 116 -13.06 -25.18 -9.60
N LYS A 117 -13.38 -25.98 -8.57
CA LYS A 117 -14.73 -26.50 -8.30
C LYS A 117 -15.53 -25.63 -7.32
N ASP A 118 -14.86 -24.71 -6.63
CA ASP A 118 -15.45 -23.88 -5.58
C ASP A 118 -14.93 -22.45 -5.72
N SER A 119 -15.65 -21.68 -6.54
CA SER A 119 -15.26 -20.30 -6.86
C SER A 119 -15.31 -19.36 -5.66
N SER A 120 -15.99 -19.73 -4.57
CA SER A 120 -16.01 -18.95 -3.32
C SER A 120 -14.63 -18.84 -2.66
N LYS A 121 -13.71 -19.75 -3.01
CA LYS A 121 -12.33 -19.77 -2.50
C LYS A 121 -11.34 -19.03 -3.40
N ASN A 122 -11.78 -18.55 -4.55
CA ASN A 122 -10.93 -17.81 -5.47
C ASN A 122 -10.74 -16.38 -4.97
N ILE A 123 -9.52 -15.85 -5.12
CA ILE A 123 -9.16 -14.53 -4.60
C ILE A 123 -8.98 -13.57 -5.75
N ARG A 124 -9.69 -12.45 -5.72
CA ARG A 124 -9.41 -11.29 -6.57
C ARG A 124 -8.59 -10.29 -5.77
N SER A 125 -7.29 -10.27 -6.02
CA SER A 125 -6.39 -9.30 -5.39
C SER A 125 -6.62 -7.92 -5.98
N ILE A 126 -6.65 -6.91 -5.11
CA ILE A 126 -6.61 -5.49 -5.48
C ILE A 126 -5.44 -4.88 -4.73
N GLU A 127 -4.55 -4.22 -5.46
CA GLU A 127 -3.43 -3.50 -4.86
C GLU A 127 -3.79 -2.04 -4.70
N TYR A 128 -3.47 -1.51 -3.53
CA TYR A 128 -3.76 -0.14 -3.14
C TYR A 128 -2.50 0.50 -2.57
N LEU A 129 -2.06 1.58 -3.21
CA LEU A 129 -0.96 2.42 -2.76
C LEU A 129 -1.53 3.75 -2.30
N TYR A 130 -1.12 4.17 -1.11
CA TYR A 130 -1.63 5.39 -0.47
C TYR A 130 -0.52 6.20 0.15
N GLY A 131 -0.65 7.51 0.02
CA GLY A 131 0.23 8.48 0.63
C GLY A 131 -0.49 9.80 0.79
N GLU A 132 -0.04 10.59 1.75
CA GLU A 132 -0.62 11.89 2.04
C GLU A 132 0.46 12.96 1.92
N TYR A 133 0.07 14.13 1.44
CA TYR A 133 0.91 15.31 1.46
C TYR A 133 0.08 16.54 1.82
N GLY A 134 0.51 17.28 2.83
CA GLY A 134 -0.16 18.50 3.28
C GLY A 134 0.79 19.68 3.28
N ARG A 135 0.30 20.81 2.76
CA ARG A 135 0.94 22.12 2.94
C ARG A 135 0.12 23.01 3.89
N SER A 136 -0.50 22.37 4.88
CA SER A 136 -1.36 22.97 5.92
C SER A 136 -0.97 22.37 7.28
N SER A 137 -1.16 23.14 8.35
CA SER A 137 -0.95 22.73 9.75
C SER A 137 -2.06 21.83 10.29
N THR A 138 -3.22 21.78 9.62
CA THR A 138 -4.42 21.12 10.13
C THR A 138 -4.93 20.10 9.12
N PRO A 139 -4.81 18.78 9.40
CA PRO A 139 -5.36 17.74 8.54
C PRO A 139 -6.86 17.99 8.33
N GLY A 140 -7.26 18.26 7.10
CA GLY A 140 -8.68 18.35 6.76
C GLY A 140 -9.31 16.96 6.76
N THR A 141 -10.60 16.86 7.09
CA THR A 141 -11.34 15.61 6.92
C THR A 141 -11.43 15.29 5.43
N LEU A 142 -10.78 14.21 5.01
CA LEU A 142 -10.76 13.80 3.62
C LEU A 142 -12.07 13.04 3.29
N PRO A 143 -12.72 13.32 2.14
CA PRO A 143 -13.96 12.66 1.78
C PRO A 143 -13.76 11.16 1.50
N ILE A 144 -14.81 10.37 1.70
CA ILE A 144 -14.84 8.93 1.40
C ILE A 144 -14.68 8.70 -0.12
N ILE A 145 -14.01 7.62 -0.52
CA ILE A 145 -13.90 7.19 -1.92
C ILE A 145 -15.01 6.16 -2.17
N ALA A 146 -16.02 6.51 -2.96
CA ALA A 146 -17.13 5.58 -3.22
C ALA A 146 -16.76 4.43 -4.17
N GLU A 147 -15.69 4.59 -4.94
CA GLU A 147 -15.29 3.69 -6.01
C GLU A 147 -14.20 2.72 -5.54
N GLY A 148 -14.56 1.44 -5.42
CA GLY A 148 -13.64 0.35 -5.09
C GLY A 148 -13.32 0.18 -3.60
N PRO A 149 -12.46 -0.79 -3.28
CA PRO A 149 -11.93 -0.93 -1.93
C PRO A 149 -10.85 0.11 -1.66
N TYR A 150 -10.88 0.71 -0.48
CA TYR A 150 -9.81 1.61 -0.04
C TYR A 150 -9.71 1.63 1.50
N ILE A 151 -8.53 1.99 2.00
CA ILE A 151 -8.27 2.15 3.43
C ILE A 151 -7.97 3.63 3.68
N GLN A 152 -8.80 4.29 4.49
CA GLN A 152 -8.55 5.64 4.95
C GLN A 152 -7.72 5.62 6.23
N LEU A 153 -6.73 6.50 6.29
CA LEU A 153 -5.97 6.78 7.50
C LEU A 153 -6.31 8.18 7.98
N ILE A 154 -6.71 8.32 9.24
CA ILE A 154 -6.96 9.63 9.87
C ILE A 154 -5.94 9.80 10.98
N PRO A 155 -4.98 10.73 10.85
CA PRO A 155 -4.01 11.00 11.90
C PRO A 155 -4.72 11.58 13.13
N GLN A 156 -4.38 11.03 14.29
CA GLN A 156 -4.73 11.54 15.61
C GLN A 156 -3.43 11.93 16.34
N LYS A 157 -3.53 12.54 17.53
CA LYS A 157 -2.37 13.06 18.28
C LYS A 157 -1.20 12.06 18.38
N ASP A 158 -1.49 10.82 18.78
CA ASP A 158 -0.48 9.77 19.00
C ASP A 158 -0.87 8.44 18.32
N SER A 159 -1.77 8.48 17.35
CA SER A 159 -2.31 7.27 16.71
C SER A 159 -2.91 7.58 15.34
N TYR A 160 -3.35 6.54 14.64
CA TYR A 160 -4.08 6.61 13.39
C TYR A 160 -5.40 5.86 13.56
N GLN A 161 -6.49 6.48 13.17
CA GLN A 161 -7.72 5.76 12.91
C GLN A 161 -7.64 5.15 11.50
N ILE A 162 -7.94 3.86 11.39
CA ILE A 162 -7.93 3.10 10.16
C ILE A 162 -9.38 2.75 9.84
N LEU A 163 -9.88 3.26 8.71
CA LEU A 163 -11.24 3.02 8.27
C LEU A 163 -11.20 2.28 6.93
N PRO A 164 -11.45 0.96 6.89
CA PRO A 164 -11.61 0.23 5.65
C PRO A 164 -12.98 0.46 5.04
N TYR A 165 -13.00 0.52 3.71
CA TYR A 165 -14.21 0.62 2.91
C TYR A 165 -14.12 -0.29 1.69
N ILE A 166 -15.26 -0.88 1.33
CA ILE A 166 -15.50 -1.65 0.11
C ILE A 166 -16.69 -0.97 -0.59
N TYR A 167 -16.44 -0.28 -1.71
CA TYR A 167 -17.45 0.48 -2.46
C TYR A 167 -18.23 1.47 -1.56
N GLY A 168 -17.49 2.26 -0.78
CA GLY A 168 -18.05 3.28 0.13
C GLY A 168 -18.75 2.74 1.38
N LYS A 169 -18.77 1.42 1.62
CA LYS A 169 -19.35 0.81 2.83
C LYS A 169 -18.27 0.13 3.67
N HIS A 170 -18.47 0.05 4.98
CA HIS A 170 -17.59 -0.75 5.83
C HIS A 170 -17.70 -2.25 5.48
N PRO A 171 -16.58 -2.99 5.53
CA PRO A 171 -16.59 -4.42 5.23
C PRO A 171 -17.27 -5.24 6.35
N THR A 172 -17.56 -6.51 6.08
CA THR A 172 -18.28 -7.39 7.02
C THR A 172 -17.44 -7.71 8.27
N LYS A 173 -18.07 -8.20 9.35
CA LYS A 173 -17.41 -8.46 10.64
C LYS A 173 -16.35 -9.56 10.58
N GLU A 174 -16.38 -10.39 9.54
CA GLU A 174 -15.42 -11.46 9.27
C GLU A 174 -14.15 -10.93 8.60
N SER A 175 -14.13 -9.65 8.25
CA SER A 175 -12.96 -9.01 7.63
C SER A 175 -11.88 -8.71 8.67
N THR A 176 -10.62 -8.72 8.23
CA THR A 176 -9.45 -8.50 9.08
C THR A 176 -8.55 -7.44 8.47
N ILE A 177 -8.14 -6.46 9.28
CA ILE A 177 -7.03 -5.57 8.97
C ILE A 177 -5.72 -6.18 9.48
N ARG A 178 -4.72 -6.22 8.61
CA ARG A 178 -3.37 -6.68 8.90
C ARG A 178 -2.41 -5.52 8.77
N ILE A 179 -1.62 -5.26 9.80
CA ILE A 179 -0.66 -4.15 9.81
C ILE A 179 0.74 -4.75 9.93
N PHE A 180 1.58 -4.48 8.95
CA PHE A 180 2.99 -4.83 8.93
C PHE A 180 3.80 -3.60 9.32
N ASN A 181 4.65 -3.71 10.33
CA ASN A 181 5.53 -2.61 10.74
C ASN A 181 6.78 -2.51 9.84
N PRO A 182 7.65 -1.50 10.06
CA PRO A 182 8.89 -1.37 9.30
C PRO A 182 9.88 -2.54 9.45
N GLU A 183 9.78 -3.35 10.52
CA GLU A 183 10.56 -4.58 10.74
C GLU A 183 9.80 -5.85 10.32
N ASN A 184 8.69 -5.70 9.60
CA ASN A 184 7.90 -6.78 9.02
C ASN A 184 7.17 -7.72 10.02
N TRP A 185 6.99 -7.32 11.30
CA TRP A 185 6.06 -8.03 12.19
C TRP A 185 4.61 -7.65 11.87
N GLU A 186 3.70 -8.59 12.11
CA GLU A 186 2.30 -8.47 11.70
C GLU A 186 1.35 -8.36 12.91
N LYS A 187 0.40 -7.43 12.84
CA LYS A 187 -0.78 -7.35 13.72
C LYS A 187 -2.05 -7.68 12.96
N ASN A 188 -2.85 -8.61 13.48
CA ASN A 188 -4.19 -8.90 12.97
C ASN A 188 -5.25 -8.23 13.86
N ILE A 189 -6.17 -7.47 13.23
CA ILE A 189 -7.23 -6.73 13.90
C ILE A 189 -8.55 -7.07 13.20
N PRO A 190 -9.48 -7.81 13.84
CA PRO A 190 -10.81 -8.03 13.31
C PRO A 190 -11.55 -6.71 13.09
N VAL A 191 -12.28 -6.57 11.99
CA VAL A 191 -13.13 -5.40 11.74
C VAL A 191 -14.41 -5.57 12.55
N ASP A 192 -14.65 -4.69 13.52
CA ASP A 192 -15.91 -4.66 14.26
C ASP A 192 -17.00 -3.85 13.51
N THR A 193 -18.23 -3.86 14.01
CA THR A 193 -19.37 -3.14 13.42
C THR A 193 -19.21 -1.63 13.33
N ALA A 194 -18.30 -1.04 14.10
CA ALA A 194 -18.02 0.38 14.07
C ALA A 194 -16.84 0.72 13.14
N ALA A 195 -16.12 -0.29 12.64
CA ALA A 195 -14.91 -0.18 11.83
C ALA A 195 -13.86 0.78 12.40
N ASN A 196 -13.89 1.03 13.72
CA ASN A 196 -13.08 2.04 14.40
C ASN A 196 -11.77 1.44 14.88
N ILE A 197 -10.90 1.11 13.93
CA ILE A 197 -9.60 0.54 14.24
C ILE A 197 -8.65 1.68 14.59
N VAL A 198 -8.04 1.64 15.76
CA VAL A 198 -7.02 2.61 16.18
C VAL A 198 -5.67 1.91 16.28
N PHE A 199 -4.68 2.48 15.60
CA PHE A 199 -3.32 1.96 15.54
C PHE A 199 -2.31 3.01 16.00
N ARG A 200 -1.37 2.63 16.86
CA ARG A 200 -0.23 3.48 17.25
C ARG A 200 1.02 2.98 16.57
N ALA A 201 1.65 3.83 15.77
CA ALA A 201 2.96 3.54 15.21
C ALA A 201 4.01 3.51 16.35
N THR A 202 4.72 2.40 16.47
CA THR A 202 5.75 2.18 17.50
C THR A 202 7.13 2.70 17.09
N GLN A 203 7.35 2.89 15.79
CA GLN A 203 8.63 3.38 15.24
C GLN A 203 8.41 4.18 13.96
N LYS A 204 9.44 4.93 13.56
CA LYS A 204 9.44 5.61 12.25
C LYS A 204 9.71 4.60 11.14
N GLY A 205 8.98 4.71 10.05
CA GLY A 205 9.18 3.92 8.84
C GLY A 205 7.88 3.73 8.06
N MET A 206 7.93 2.93 7.01
CA MET A 206 6.76 2.58 6.21
C MET A 206 6.05 1.38 6.83
N TYR A 207 4.74 1.53 7.00
CA TYR A 207 3.82 0.48 7.41
C TYR A 207 3.04 0.01 6.19
N MET A 208 2.75 -1.29 6.10
CA MET A 208 1.82 -1.84 5.11
C MET A 208 0.52 -2.21 5.82
N ILE A 209 -0.62 -1.79 5.27
CA ILE A 209 -1.93 -2.11 5.81
C ILE A 209 -2.70 -2.86 4.75
N ARG A 210 -3.17 -4.06 5.11
CA ARG A 210 -3.91 -4.96 4.24
C ARG A 210 -5.30 -5.21 4.82
N LEU A 211 -6.30 -5.23 3.95
CA LEU A 211 -7.65 -5.67 4.28
C LEU A 211 -7.91 -7.03 3.64
N ASP A 212 -8.18 -8.03 4.47
CA ASP A 212 -8.72 -9.31 4.04
C ASP A 212 -10.24 -9.27 4.30
N TRP A 213 -11.04 -9.37 3.24
CA TRP A 213 -12.50 -9.38 3.34
C TRP A 213 -13.09 -10.58 2.60
N TRP A 214 -14.29 -10.96 3.02
CA TRP A 214 -15.07 -12.05 2.42
C TRP A 214 -16.33 -11.47 1.78
N ILE A 215 -16.76 -12.05 0.66
CA ILE A 215 -17.99 -11.70 -0.06
C ILE A 215 -19.04 -12.76 0.23
#